data_AF-A0A9X9X388-F1
#
_entry.id   AF-A0A9X9X388-F1
#
_cell.length_a   1.000
_cell.length_b   1.000
_cell.length_c   1.000
_cell.angle_alpha   90.00
_cell.angle_beta   90.00
_cell.angle_gamma   90.00
#
_symmetry.space_group_name_H-M   'P 1'
#
loop_
_entity.id
_entity.type
_entity.pdbx_description
1 polymer ?
#
loop_
_entity_poly.entity_id
_entity_poly.type
_entity_poly.pdbx_seq_one_letter_code
_entity_poly.pdbx_strand_id
1 'polypeptide(L)'
;PRPVAHAAARTWRVSLGGARVALRATEDDRGAPREISFSVPREGVAARALLEALAEAVSLGLAHGVPLATFVDAYAYSPGAGGAVEGDAAIRRATSVLDWAFRRLALDYLGRGDLPDPAEEEMAPVALAETQPPLLPLDLPAQQAPRRGRSLRRAA
;
A
#
# COMPACT_ATOMS: atom_id res chain seq x y z
N PRO A 1 1.08 27.52 -34.79
CA PRO A 1 0.96 26.43 -33.80
C PRO A 1 2.32 25.77 -33.54
N ARG A 2 2.89 25.96 -32.33
CA ARG A 2 4.06 25.20 -31.88
C ARG A 2 3.63 23.73 -31.71
N PRO A 3 4.39 22.73 -32.21
CA PRO A 3 4.06 21.34 -31.94
C PRO A 3 4.13 21.11 -30.43
N VAL A 4 3.04 20.61 -29.86
CA VAL A 4 3.00 20.21 -28.44
C VAL A 4 3.80 18.91 -28.38
N ALA A 5 5.05 18.99 -27.93
CA ALA A 5 5.84 17.79 -27.68
C ALA A 5 5.06 16.93 -26.68
N HIS A 6 4.73 15.70 -27.07
CA HIS A 6 4.18 14.74 -26.11
C HIS A 6 5.29 14.42 -25.11
N ALA A 7 5.05 14.75 -23.84
CA ALA A 7 5.90 14.38 -22.73
C ALA A 7 6.27 12.89 -22.85
N ALA A 8 7.56 12.58 -22.72
CA ALA A 8 8.02 11.20 -22.70
C ALA A 8 7.32 10.46 -21.55
N ALA A 9 6.98 9.19 -21.75
CA ALA A 9 6.31 8.40 -20.73
C ALA A 9 6.90 7.01 -20.67
N ARG A 10 7.19 6.55 -19.46
CA ARG A 10 7.66 5.21 -19.18
C ARG A 10 6.53 4.38 -18.59
N THR A 11 6.46 3.10 -18.95
CA THR A 11 5.41 2.20 -18.45
C THR A 11 6.01 0.87 -18.06
N TRP A 12 5.69 0.41 -16.86
CA TRP A 12 6.08 -0.90 -16.35
C TRP A 12 4.82 -1.73 -16.16
N ARG A 13 4.92 -3.02 -16.43
CA ARG A 13 3.82 -3.97 -16.27
C ARG A 13 4.35 -5.19 -15.55
N VAL A 14 3.69 -5.58 -14.48
CA VAL A 14 4.06 -6.74 -13.66
C VAL A 14 2.85 -7.57 -13.30
N SER A 15 3.11 -8.80 -12.88
CA SER A 15 2.19 -9.59 -12.06
C SER A 15 2.65 -9.49 -10.61
N LEU A 16 1.82 -8.94 -9.72
CA LEU A 16 2.11 -8.82 -8.28
C LEU A 16 1.10 -9.69 -7.53
N GLY A 17 1.57 -10.75 -6.87
CA GLY A 17 0.69 -11.70 -6.18
C GLY A 17 -0.38 -12.31 -7.10
N GLY A 18 -0.12 -12.40 -8.41
CA GLY A 18 -1.07 -12.87 -9.43
C GLY A 18 -2.00 -11.78 -10.00
N ALA A 19 -1.99 -10.56 -9.46
CA ALA A 19 -2.71 -9.42 -10.00
C ALA A 19 -1.88 -8.69 -11.06
N ARG A 20 -2.49 -8.33 -12.20
CA ARG A 20 -1.82 -7.52 -13.23
C ARG A 20 -1.82 -6.06 -12.78
N VAL A 21 -0.63 -5.47 -12.74
CA VAL A 21 -0.41 -4.09 -12.36
C VAL A 21 0.37 -3.40 -13.47
N ALA A 22 -0.06 -2.20 -13.84
CA ALA A 22 0.77 -1.31 -14.65
C ALA A 22 0.99 0.02 -13.91
N LEU A 23 2.23 0.49 -13.93
CA LEU A 23 2.61 1.84 -13.54
C LEU A 23 2.98 2.60 -14.80
N ARG A 24 2.50 3.83 -14.93
CA ARG A 24 2.96 4.77 -15.96
C ARG A 24 3.47 6.02 -15.29
N ALA A 25 4.63 6.52 -15.72
CA ALA A 25 5.17 7.81 -15.31
C ALA A 25 5.36 8.69 -16.56
N THR A 26 4.90 9.93 -16.50
CA THR A 26 5.22 10.96 -17.51
C THR A 26 6.38 11.80 -17.02
N GLU A 27 7.24 12.21 -17.94
CA GLU A 27 8.46 12.95 -17.65
C GLU A 27 8.31 14.42 -18.09
N ASP A 28 8.97 15.32 -17.36
CA ASP A 28 9.17 16.69 -17.81
C ASP A 28 10.31 16.79 -18.83
N ASP A 29 10.58 18.01 -19.31
CA ASP A 29 11.63 18.28 -20.30
C ASP A 29 13.05 17.94 -19.79
N ARG A 30 13.21 17.68 -18.49
CA ARG A 30 14.48 17.31 -17.84
C ARG A 30 14.57 15.82 -17.55
N GLY A 31 13.56 15.02 -17.93
CA GLY A 31 13.50 13.59 -17.67
C GLY A 31 13.10 13.24 -16.23
N ALA A 32 12.66 14.22 -15.43
CA ALA A 32 12.14 13.97 -14.09
C ALA A 32 10.66 13.57 -14.15
N PRO A 33 10.19 12.65 -13.29
CA PRO A 33 8.80 12.22 -13.29
C PRO A 33 7.91 13.35 -12.79
N ARG A 34 6.85 13.62 -13.55
CA ARG A 34 5.88 14.70 -13.28
C ARG A 34 4.50 14.16 -12.88
N GLU A 35 4.04 13.11 -13.55
CA GLU A 35 2.76 12.47 -13.22
C GLU A 35 2.93 10.96 -13.18
N ILE A 36 2.13 10.30 -12.35
CA ILE A 36 2.06 8.85 -12.29
C ILE A 36 0.61 8.39 -12.40
N SER A 37 0.39 7.19 -12.92
CA SER A 37 -0.91 6.53 -12.90
C SER A 37 -0.78 5.02 -12.77
N PHE A 38 -1.83 4.41 -12.22
CA PHE A 38 -1.91 2.96 -12.00
C PHE A 38 -2.96 2.34 -12.91
N SER A 39 -2.77 1.08 -13.28
CA SER A 39 -3.82 0.25 -13.87
C SER A 39 -3.83 -1.12 -13.19
N VAL A 40 -4.90 -1.39 -12.44
CA VAL A 40 -5.08 -2.63 -11.68
C VAL A 40 -6.46 -3.23 -12.01
N PRO A 41 -6.58 -4.09 -13.04
CA PRO A 41 -7.89 -4.46 -13.61
C PRO A 41 -8.77 -5.32 -12.71
N ARG A 42 -8.18 -6.08 -11.78
CA ARG A 42 -8.91 -7.04 -10.92
C ARG A 42 -9.18 -6.49 -9.52
N GLU A 43 -8.93 -5.21 -9.29
CA GLU A 43 -9.15 -4.59 -7.98
C GLU A 43 -10.60 -4.11 -7.83
N GLY A 44 -11.12 -4.13 -6.60
CA GLY A 44 -12.44 -3.60 -6.29
C GLY A 44 -12.57 -2.10 -6.61
N VAL A 45 -13.78 -1.63 -6.92
CA VAL A 45 -14.04 -0.24 -7.33
C VAL A 45 -13.51 0.79 -6.32
N ALA A 46 -13.65 0.53 -5.02
CA ALA A 46 -13.18 1.41 -3.96
C ALA A 46 -11.64 1.52 -3.93
N ALA A 47 -10.95 0.38 -3.98
CA ALA A 47 -9.48 0.34 -3.97
C ALA A 47 -8.90 1.00 -5.24
N ARG A 48 -9.50 0.76 -6.42
CA ARG A 48 -9.12 1.46 -7.65
C ARG A 48 -9.31 2.98 -7.53
N ALA A 49 -10.45 3.44 -7.02
CA ALA A 49 -10.71 4.86 -6.84
C ALA A 49 -9.70 5.53 -5.90
N LEU A 50 -9.31 4.84 -4.82
CA LEU A 50 -8.27 5.33 -3.90
C LEU A 50 -6.88 5.38 -4.56
N LEU A 51 -6.51 4.38 -5.36
CA LEU A 51 -5.25 4.38 -6.10
C LEU A 51 -5.19 5.52 -7.13
N GLU A 52 -6.28 5.78 -7.85
CA GLU A 52 -6.36 6.90 -8.79
C GLU A 52 -6.26 8.25 -8.07
N ALA A 53 -7.00 8.44 -6.96
CA ALA A 53 -6.93 9.66 -6.16
C ALA A 53 -5.53 9.89 -5.58
N LEU A 54 -4.85 8.82 -5.13
CA LEU A 54 -3.48 8.90 -4.66
C LEU A 54 -2.51 9.27 -5.79
N ALA A 55 -2.66 8.65 -6.97
CA ALA A 55 -1.84 8.96 -8.13
C ALA A 55 -1.99 10.42 -8.56
N GLU A 56 -3.21 10.96 -8.53
CA GLU A 56 -3.49 12.36 -8.80
C GLU A 56 -2.84 13.28 -7.76
N ALA A 57 -2.94 12.95 -6.47
CA ALA A 57 -2.31 13.73 -5.40
C ALA A 57 -0.77 13.74 -5.50
N VAL A 58 -0.15 12.60 -5.79
CA VAL A 58 1.30 12.49 -6.01
C VAL A 58 1.72 13.26 -7.25
N SER A 59 0.97 13.15 -8.34
CA SER A 59 1.23 13.90 -9.58
C SER A 59 1.16 15.42 -9.35
N LEU A 60 0.19 15.89 -8.54
CA LEU A 60 0.10 17.29 -8.15
C LEU A 60 1.33 17.72 -7.35
N GLY A 61 1.77 16.90 -6.38
CA GLY A 61 2.96 17.19 -5.58
C GLY A 61 4.24 17.28 -6.43
N LEU A 62 4.46 16.30 -7.32
CA LEU A 62 5.60 16.31 -8.25
C LEU A 62 5.58 17.55 -9.14
N ALA A 63 4.42 17.91 -9.70
CA ALA A 63 4.28 19.11 -10.52
C ALA A 63 4.54 20.43 -9.76
N HIS A 64 4.39 20.45 -8.43
CA HIS A 64 4.69 21.59 -7.56
C HIS A 64 6.09 21.53 -6.92
N GLY A 65 6.94 20.60 -7.36
CA GLY A 65 8.34 20.51 -6.95
C GLY A 65 8.59 19.70 -5.68
N VAL A 66 7.61 18.91 -5.22
CA VAL A 66 7.87 17.92 -4.15
C VAL A 66 8.82 16.86 -4.71
N PRO A 67 9.96 16.58 -4.05
CA PRO A 67 10.90 15.59 -4.55
C PRO A 67 10.30 14.19 -4.58
N LEU A 68 10.55 13.42 -5.65
CA LEU A 68 10.14 12.02 -5.73
C LEU A 68 10.60 11.21 -4.49
N ALA A 69 11.81 11.47 -4.00
CA ALA A 69 12.37 10.81 -2.83
C ALA A 69 11.44 10.89 -1.60
N THR A 70 10.72 12.00 -1.42
CA THR A 70 9.76 12.18 -0.32
C THR A 70 8.62 11.15 -0.40
N PHE A 71 8.13 10.86 -1.60
CA PHE A 71 7.09 9.84 -1.78
C PHE A 71 7.66 8.43 -1.70
N VAL A 72 8.89 8.21 -2.18
CA VAL A 72 9.58 6.93 -2.03
C VAL A 72 9.73 6.58 -0.56
N ASP A 73 10.23 7.49 0.25
CA ASP A 73 10.42 7.26 1.69
C ASP A 73 9.09 7.07 2.44
N ALA A 74 7.99 7.64 1.92
CA ALA A 74 6.65 7.49 2.51
C ALA A 74 5.95 6.17 2.16
N TYR A 75 6.18 5.61 0.96
CA TYR A 75 5.37 4.52 0.42
C TYR A 75 6.14 3.23 0.10
N ALA A 76 7.47 3.27 0.01
CA ALA A 76 8.26 2.05 -0.06
C ALA A 76 8.02 1.20 1.20
N TYR A 77 7.87 -0.11 1.02
CA TYR A 77 7.52 -1.09 2.04
C TYR A 77 6.19 -0.84 2.74
N SER A 78 5.31 -0.01 2.16
CA SER A 78 3.96 0.18 2.68
C SER A 78 3.18 -1.15 2.61
N PRO A 79 2.51 -1.56 3.69
CA PRO A 79 1.83 -2.84 3.72
C PRO A 79 0.55 -2.83 2.88
N GLY A 80 0.16 -3.99 2.34
CA GLY A 80 -1.05 -4.13 1.53
C GLY A 80 -1.20 -5.54 0.93
N ALA A 81 -1.91 -5.64 -0.19
CA ALA A 81 -2.02 -6.89 -0.97
C ALA A 81 -0.72 -7.13 -1.78
N GLY A 82 0.34 -7.48 -1.06
CA GLY A 82 1.68 -7.76 -1.59
C GLY A 82 1.86 -9.18 -2.13
N GLY A 83 3.06 -9.47 -2.62
CA GLY A 83 3.42 -10.80 -3.11
C GLY A 83 4.71 -10.84 -3.93
N ALA A 84 4.93 -11.98 -4.59
CA ALA A 84 5.96 -12.09 -5.62
C ALA A 84 5.64 -11.17 -6.81
N VAL A 85 6.68 -10.60 -7.41
CA VAL A 85 6.62 -9.69 -8.55
C VAL A 85 7.25 -10.39 -9.75
N GLU A 86 6.47 -10.57 -10.81
CA GLU A 86 6.93 -11.12 -12.09
C GLU A 86 6.91 -10.03 -13.16
N GLY A 87 7.95 -10.00 -14.01
CA GLY A 87 8.10 -8.99 -15.06
C GLY A 87 8.98 -7.79 -14.68
N ASP A 88 9.46 -7.74 -13.42
CA ASP A 88 10.52 -6.83 -12.98
C ASP A 88 11.73 -7.66 -12.53
N ALA A 89 12.88 -7.42 -13.16
CA ALA A 89 14.11 -8.17 -12.85
C ALA A 89 14.79 -7.70 -11.56
N ALA A 90 14.54 -6.45 -11.14
CA ALA A 90 15.20 -5.85 -9.98
C ALA A 90 14.39 -6.07 -8.70
N ILE A 91 13.07 -5.91 -8.77
CA ILE A 91 12.17 -6.05 -7.62
C ILE A 91 11.42 -7.37 -7.77
N ARG A 92 11.78 -8.37 -6.95
CA ARG A 92 11.17 -9.72 -7.04
C ARG A 92 10.03 -9.91 -6.06
N ARG A 93 9.95 -9.09 -5.01
CA ARG A 93 8.88 -9.13 -4.00
C ARG A 93 8.54 -7.71 -3.56
N ALA A 94 7.27 -7.50 -3.25
CA ALA A 94 6.76 -6.23 -2.74
C ALA A 94 5.64 -6.46 -1.73
N THR A 95 5.53 -5.59 -0.72
CA THR A 95 4.51 -5.63 0.33
C THR A 95 3.17 -5.08 -0.14
N SER A 96 3.15 -4.31 -1.24
CA SER A 96 1.93 -3.77 -1.87
C SER A 96 2.21 -3.27 -3.30
N VAL A 97 1.15 -2.88 -4.02
CA VAL A 97 1.25 -2.16 -5.32
C VAL A 97 2.02 -0.85 -5.18
N LEU A 98 1.81 -0.13 -4.08
CA LEU A 98 2.49 1.13 -3.81
C LEU A 98 3.97 0.92 -3.53
N ASP A 99 4.31 -0.07 -2.69
CA ASP A 99 5.70 -0.46 -2.45
C ASP A 99 6.44 -0.74 -3.75
N TRP A 100 5.91 -1.66 -4.58
CA TRP A 100 6.52 -1.97 -5.88
C TRP A 100 6.70 -0.72 -6.75
N ALA A 101 5.66 0.10 -6.86
CA ALA A 101 5.69 1.28 -7.73
C ALA A 101 6.72 2.31 -7.29
N PHE A 102 6.75 2.66 -6.00
CA PHE A 102 7.69 3.66 -5.51
C PHE A 102 9.14 3.15 -5.47
N ARG A 103 9.37 1.87 -5.20
CA ARG A 103 10.70 1.26 -5.37
C ARG A 103 11.13 1.25 -6.84
N ARG A 104 10.22 0.98 -7.79
CA ARG A 104 10.50 1.05 -9.24
C ARG A 104 10.89 2.45 -9.67
N LEU A 105 10.15 3.47 -9.21
CA LEU A 105 10.46 4.87 -9.48
C LEU A 105 11.79 5.28 -8.85
N ALA A 106 12.08 4.83 -7.63
CA ALA A 106 13.36 5.08 -6.96
C ALA A 106 14.55 4.48 -7.74
N LEU A 107 14.39 3.27 -8.25
CA LEU A 107 15.42 2.63 -9.06
C LEU A 107 15.66 3.39 -10.36
N ASP A 108 14.59 3.74 -11.09
CA ASP A 108 14.73 4.34 -12.43
C ASP A 108 15.07 5.83 -12.44
N TYR A 109 14.64 6.58 -11.43
CA TYR A 109 14.82 8.04 -11.39
C TYR A 109 15.82 8.51 -10.34
N LEU A 110 16.04 7.75 -9.26
CA LEU A 110 16.95 8.14 -8.17
C LEU A 110 18.20 7.27 -8.12
N GLY A 111 18.31 6.23 -8.95
CA GLY A 111 19.43 5.28 -8.93
C GLY A 111 19.48 4.43 -7.67
N ARG A 112 18.38 4.36 -6.90
CA ARG A 112 18.28 3.56 -5.66
C ARG A 112 18.02 2.09 -5.95
N GLY A 113 18.98 1.45 -6.61
CA GLY A 113 18.98 -0.01 -6.85
C GLY A 113 19.38 -0.83 -5.62
N ASP A 114 19.72 -0.17 -4.52
CA ASP A 114 20.13 -0.75 -3.24
C ASP A 114 18.96 -1.16 -2.34
N LEU A 115 17.72 -0.84 -2.72
CA LEU A 115 16.52 -1.16 -1.94
C LEU A 115 16.24 -2.68 -1.94
N PRO A 116 16.47 -3.40 -0.82
CA PRO A 116 16.34 -4.85 -0.77
C PRO A 116 14.88 -5.31 -0.94
N ASP A 117 14.68 -6.58 -1.30
CA ASP A 117 13.35 -7.19 -1.19
C ASP A 117 12.92 -7.24 0.29
N PRO A 118 11.62 -7.06 0.60
CA PRO A 118 11.12 -7.09 1.97
C PRO A 118 11.37 -8.44 2.65
N ALA A 119 11.55 -8.40 3.98
CA ALA A 119 11.66 -9.59 4.80
C ALA A 119 10.33 -10.37 4.86
N GLU A 120 10.38 -11.64 5.26
CA GLU A 120 9.17 -12.46 5.38
C GLU A 120 8.17 -11.88 6.38
N GLU A 121 8.65 -11.24 7.46
CA GLU A 121 7.77 -10.62 8.46
C GLU A 121 7.02 -9.41 7.92
N GLU A 122 7.64 -8.62 7.05
CA GLU A 122 7.04 -7.43 6.41
C GLU A 122 6.00 -7.81 5.34
N MET A 123 6.10 -9.05 4.86
CA MET A 123 5.17 -9.64 3.91
C MET A 123 3.98 -10.34 4.55
N ALA A 124 3.93 -10.39 5.88
CA ALA A 124 2.77 -10.93 6.58
C ALA A 124 1.53 -10.13 6.15
N PRO A 125 0.41 -10.80 5.80
CA PRO A 125 -0.82 -10.10 5.50
C PRO A 125 -1.15 -9.21 6.70
N VAL A 126 -1.46 -7.94 6.44
CA VAL A 126 -2.08 -7.11 7.46
C VAL A 126 -3.35 -7.83 7.86
N ALA A 127 -3.36 -8.38 9.07
CA ALA A 127 -4.60 -8.76 9.71
C ALA A 127 -5.38 -7.46 9.86
N LEU A 128 -6.15 -7.09 8.83
CA LEU A 128 -7.40 -6.36 9.06
C LEU A 128 -8.10 -7.27 10.03
N ALA A 129 -8.07 -6.91 11.32
CA ALA A 129 -8.52 -7.74 12.43
C ALA A 129 -9.70 -8.54 11.90
N GLU A 130 -9.49 -9.86 11.71
CA GLU A 130 -10.58 -10.72 11.26
C GLU A 130 -11.73 -10.33 12.14
N THR A 131 -12.83 -9.86 11.52
CA THR A 131 -14.00 -9.38 12.22
C THR A 131 -14.34 -10.43 13.24
N GLN A 132 -13.87 -10.26 14.48
CA GLN A 132 -14.30 -11.09 15.57
C GLN A 132 -15.77 -10.75 15.59
N PRO A 133 -16.67 -11.70 15.24
CA PRO A 133 -18.08 -11.39 15.24
C PRO A 133 -18.35 -10.78 16.62
N PRO A 134 -19.04 -9.61 16.70
CA PRO A 134 -19.27 -8.98 17.99
C PRO A 134 -19.84 -10.07 18.88
N LEU A 135 -19.13 -10.38 19.98
CA LEU A 135 -19.55 -11.46 20.86
C LEU A 135 -21.00 -11.16 21.21
N LEU A 136 -21.90 -12.07 20.85
CA LEU A 136 -23.29 -11.93 21.27
C LEU A 136 -23.26 -11.91 22.80
N PRO A 137 -24.13 -11.14 23.47
CA PRO A 137 -24.17 -11.11 24.94
C PRO A 137 -24.33 -12.49 25.60
N LEU A 138 -24.67 -13.51 24.82
CA LEU A 138 -24.79 -14.92 25.20
C LEU A 138 -23.46 -15.69 25.29
N ASP A 139 -22.37 -15.17 24.69
CA ASP A 139 -21.03 -15.78 24.68
C ASP A 139 -20.06 -15.11 25.66
N LEU A 140 -20.54 -14.13 26.43
CA LEU A 140 -19.76 -13.58 27.55
C LEU A 140 -19.62 -14.67 28.62
N PRO A 141 -18.40 -14.96 29.12
CA PRO A 141 -18.25 -15.83 30.27
C PRO A 141 -19.08 -15.24 31.40
N ALA A 142 -20.03 -16.03 31.92
CA ALA A 142 -20.96 -15.59 32.95
C ALA A 142 -20.17 -14.88 34.04
N GLN A 143 -20.34 -13.56 34.16
CA GLN A 143 -19.72 -12.78 35.21
C GLN A 143 -20.19 -13.42 36.52
N GLN A 144 -19.28 -14.09 37.23
CA GLN A 144 -19.61 -14.72 38.49
C GLN A 144 -20.05 -13.61 39.44
N ALA A 145 -21.36 -13.53 39.69
CA ALA A 145 -21.92 -12.57 40.61
C ALA A 145 -21.21 -12.68 41.96
N PRO A 146 -20.82 -11.58 42.61
CA PRO A 146 -20.18 -11.64 43.90
C PRO A 146 -21.13 -12.33 44.89
N ARG A 147 -20.69 -13.46 45.45
CA ARG A 147 -21.43 -14.21 46.46
C ARG A 147 -21.72 -13.28 47.63
N ARG A 148 -22.97 -12.82 47.77
CA ARG A 148 -23.45 -12.12 48.97
C ARG A 148 -23.30 -13.05 50.17
N GLY A 149 -22.24 -12.83 50.94
CA GLY A 149 -22.01 -13.49 52.21
C GLY A 149 -23.13 -13.15 53.18
N ARG A 150 -24.03 -14.11 53.42
CA ARG A 150 -25.08 -14.02 54.42
C ARG A 150 -24.49 -14.47 55.75
N SER A 151 -23.91 -13.56 56.52
CA SER A 151 -23.52 -13.88 57.90
C SER A 151 -24.71 -13.65 58.83
N LEU A 152 -25.50 -14.71 59.02
CA LEU A 152 -26.29 -14.87 60.23
C LEU A 152 -25.29 -15.06 61.40
N ARG A 153 -25.20 -14.09 62.30
CA ARG A 153 -24.65 -14.32 63.63
C ARG A 153 -25.78 -14.18 64.65
N ARG A 154 -26.13 -15.33 65.22
CA ARG A 154 -26.95 -15.51 66.42
C ARG A 154 -26.04 -15.36 67.66
N ALA A 155 -26.68 -14.97 68.76
CA ALA A 155 -26.29 -15.09 70.17
C ALA A 155 -25.37 -14.01 70.76
N ALA A 156 -25.92 -13.18 71.65
CA ALA A 156 -25.94 -13.46 73.09
C ALA A 156 -27.32 -13.10 73.65
#